data_AF-A0A2H9P6T3-F1
#
_entry.id   AF-A0A2H9P6T3-F1
#
_cell.length_a   1.000
_cell.length_b   1.000
_cell.length_c   1.000
_cell.angle_alpha   90.00
_cell.angle_beta   90.00
_cell.angle_gamma   90.00
#
_symmetry.space_group_name_H-M   'P 1'
#
loop_
_entity.id
_entity.type
_entity.pdbx_description
1 polymer ?
#
loop_
_entity_poly.entity_id
_entity_poly.type
_entity_poly.pdbx_seq_one_letter_code
_entity_poly.pdbx_strand_id
1 'polypeptide(L)'
;MPFLLKLFSFEEEDFEAKPARVAGSRTIARHLPTIVVLLAYFAGITAAFTFWYLWLPAADSGRLFATQVTELESVRANFQGMLVDAPAAFNLSAFEVLFFHNLQVLLIVVALSLLYGAGAVFVLVWNASVIAVFLGSIVQIAVLHDPAGGVLSGLGYGVLGILPHGFFELLAYLTTALSGGILSQAIVKRIYSKPVFTQIFYDAMKLFAWAIVFLAVGALIESTGIPPA
;
A
#
# COMPACT_ATOMS: atom_id res chain seq x y z
N MET A 1 -10.08 -15.59 2.91
CA MET A 1 -10.20 -15.21 1.48
C MET A 1 -11.62 -15.07 0.89
N PRO A 2 -12.77 -15.21 1.61
CA PRO A 2 -14.08 -14.83 1.03
C PRO A 2 -14.39 -13.33 1.09
N PHE A 3 -13.80 -12.59 2.03
CA PHE A 3 -14.19 -11.19 2.30
C PHE A 3 -13.88 -10.22 1.16
N LEU A 4 -12.67 -10.26 0.60
CA LEU A 4 -12.26 -9.30 -0.43
C LEU A 4 -12.85 -9.57 -1.81
N LEU A 5 -13.08 -10.84 -2.13
CA LEU A 5 -13.88 -11.20 -3.31
C LEU A 5 -15.31 -10.66 -3.19
N LYS A 6 -15.93 -10.78 -2.00
CA LYS A 6 -17.24 -10.18 -1.74
C LYS A 6 -17.22 -8.65 -1.83
N LEU A 7 -16.15 -8.01 -1.36
CA LEU A 7 -15.99 -6.56 -1.45
C LEU A 7 -15.93 -6.09 -2.91
N PHE A 8 -15.14 -6.75 -3.75
CA PHE A 8 -15.06 -6.40 -5.18
C PHE A 8 -16.32 -6.79 -5.95
N SER A 9 -16.99 -7.89 -5.58
CA SER A 9 -18.29 -8.26 -6.15
C SER A 9 -19.35 -7.23 -5.81
N PHE A 10 -19.37 -6.74 -4.57
CA PHE A 10 -20.27 -5.68 -4.14
C PHE A 10 -20.06 -4.38 -4.93
N GLU A 11 -18.80 -3.99 -5.13
CA GLU A 11 -18.46 -2.80 -5.91
C GLU A 11 -18.91 -2.95 -7.37
N GLU A 12 -18.67 -4.11 -7.99
CA GLU A 12 -19.14 -4.42 -9.35
C GLU A 12 -20.67 -4.45 -9.47
N GLU A 13 -21.38 -5.06 -8.51
CA GLU A 13 -22.84 -5.09 -8.48
C GLU A 13 -23.46 -3.68 -8.34
N ASP A 14 -22.79 -2.76 -7.63
CA ASP A 14 -23.22 -1.36 -7.55
C ASP A 14 -23.10 -0.62 -8.91
N PHE A 15 -22.20 -1.05 -9.80
CA PHE A 15 -22.18 -0.59 -11.20
C PHE A 15 -23.38 -1.11 -11.99
N GLU A 16 -23.70 -2.41 -11.88
CA GLU A 16 -24.84 -3.01 -12.58
C GLU A 16 -26.17 -2.38 -12.14
N ALA A 17 -26.34 -2.10 -10.85
CA ALA A 17 -27.56 -1.52 -10.29
C ALA A 17 -27.84 -0.08 -10.76
N LYS A 18 -26.82 0.64 -11.24
CA LYS A 18 -26.92 2.06 -11.62
C LYS A 18 -26.23 2.33 -12.98
N PRO A 19 -26.84 1.92 -14.10
CA PRO A 19 -26.21 1.91 -15.43
C PRO A 19 -26.03 3.29 -16.09
N ALA A 20 -26.69 4.34 -15.60
CA ALA A 20 -26.63 5.70 -16.17
C ALA A 20 -25.72 6.63 -15.36
N ARG A 21 -24.48 6.22 -15.08
CA ARG A 21 -23.51 7.06 -14.36
C ARG A 21 -22.60 7.76 -15.35
N VAL A 22 -22.77 9.08 -15.51
CA VAL A 22 -21.87 9.94 -16.28
C VAL A 22 -20.44 9.71 -15.80
N ALA A 23 -19.52 9.54 -16.76
CA ALA A 23 -18.09 9.38 -16.55
C ALA A 23 -17.44 10.68 -16.02
N GLY A 24 -17.87 11.17 -14.86
CA GLY A 24 -17.38 12.38 -14.21
C GLY A 24 -16.22 12.14 -13.23
N SER A 25 -15.53 13.21 -12.83
CA SER A 25 -14.28 13.26 -12.05
C SER A 25 -14.33 12.70 -10.62
N ARG A 26 -15.44 12.12 -10.18
CA ARG A 26 -15.63 11.60 -8.81
C ARG A 26 -15.30 10.12 -8.66
N THR A 27 -14.45 9.56 -9.53
CA THR A 27 -14.08 8.14 -9.50
C THR A 27 -13.54 7.72 -8.12
N ILE A 28 -12.58 8.45 -7.55
CA ILE A 28 -12.06 8.12 -6.21
C ILE A 28 -13.13 8.24 -5.12
N ALA A 29 -13.91 9.32 -5.13
CA ALA A 29 -14.92 9.56 -4.10
C ALA A 29 -15.97 8.44 -4.04
N ARG A 30 -16.30 7.82 -5.19
CA ARG A 30 -17.20 6.68 -5.25
C ARG A 30 -16.60 5.44 -4.58
N HIS A 31 -15.33 5.19 -4.84
CA HIS A 31 -14.58 4.03 -4.35
C HIS A 31 -14.06 4.16 -2.93
N LEU A 32 -14.19 5.35 -2.35
CA LEU A 32 -13.66 5.68 -1.02
C LEU A 32 -14.12 4.70 0.08
N PRO A 33 -15.40 4.26 0.16
CA PRO A 33 -15.81 3.29 1.19
C PRO A 33 -15.02 1.98 1.09
N THR A 34 -14.83 1.48 -0.14
CA THR A 34 -14.07 0.25 -0.41
C THR A 34 -12.58 0.44 -0.11
N ILE A 35 -12.01 1.60 -0.47
CA ILE A 35 -10.61 1.96 -0.12
C ILE A 35 -10.43 2.02 1.40
N VAL A 36 -11.39 2.59 2.15
CA VAL A 36 -11.33 2.65 3.63
C VAL A 36 -11.36 1.27 4.25
N VAL A 37 -12.16 0.34 3.72
CA VAL A 37 -12.17 -1.07 4.17
C VAL A 37 -10.81 -1.73 3.92
N LEU A 38 -10.23 -1.52 2.73
CA LEU A 38 -8.89 -2.04 2.41
C LEU A 38 -7.79 -1.43 3.29
N LEU A 39 -7.90 -0.13 3.61
CA LEU A 39 -6.99 0.57 4.51
C LEU A 39 -7.08 0.00 5.93
N ALA A 40 -8.30 -0.22 6.45
CA ALA A 40 -8.50 -0.83 7.76
C ALA A 40 -7.96 -2.27 7.81
N TYR A 41 -8.14 -3.03 6.73
CA TYR A 41 -7.55 -4.37 6.58
C TYR A 41 -6.02 -4.32 6.62
N PHE A 42 -5.40 -3.41 5.86
CA PHE A 42 -3.95 -3.21 5.85
C PHE A 42 -3.43 -2.83 7.23
N ALA A 43 -4.03 -1.82 7.87
CA ALA A 43 -3.64 -1.35 9.19
C ALA A 43 -3.75 -2.45 10.26
N GLY A 44 -4.81 -3.26 10.22
CA GLY A 44 -4.99 -4.40 11.13
C GLY A 44 -3.90 -5.46 10.97
N ILE A 45 -3.50 -5.77 9.73
CA ILE A 45 -2.42 -6.73 9.46
C ILE A 45 -1.06 -6.16 9.89
N THR A 46 -0.77 -4.90 9.57
CA THR A 46 0.45 -4.22 10.02
C THR A 46 0.55 -4.24 11.54
N ALA A 47 -0.53 -3.91 12.25
CA ALA A 47 -0.56 -3.95 13.71
C ALA A 47 -0.32 -5.36 14.26
N ALA A 48 -0.96 -6.38 13.67
CA ALA A 48 -0.78 -7.77 14.08
C ALA A 48 0.66 -8.27 13.85
N PHE A 49 1.25 -7.99 12.69
CA PHE A 49 2.65 -8.34 12.43
C PHE A 49 3.62 -7.57 13.34
N THR A 50 3.37 -6.28 13.59
CA THR A 50 4.21 -5.46 14.47
C THR A 50 4.18 -6.03 15.89
N PHE A 51 2.99 -6.39 16.38
CA PHE A 51 2.83 -7.06 17.67
C PHE A 51 3.66 -8.35 17.74
N TRP A 52 3.53 -9.24 16.76
CA TRP A 52 4.26 -10.51 16.76
C TRP A 52 5.77 -10.33 16.62
N TYR A 53 6.23 -9.38 15.81
CA TYR A 53 7.65 -9.06 15.70
C TYR A 53 8.25 -8.59 17.03
N LEU A 54 7.49 -7.81 17.81
CA LEU A 54 7.92 -7.29 19.11
C LEU A 54 7.78 -8.29 20.26
N TRP A 55 6.75 -9.15 20.21
CA TRP A 55 6.43 -10.06 21.30
C TRP A 55 7.28 -11.34 21.29
N LEU A 56 7.67 -11.82 20.11
CA LEU A 56 8.47 -13.03 19.98
C LEU A 56 9.92 -12.81 20.47
N PRO A 57 10.59 -13.86 20.97
CA PRO A 57 12.02 -13.82 21.21
C PRO A 57 12.79 -13.40 19.97
N ALA A 58 13.85 -12.61 20.12
CA ALA A 58 14.60 -12.03 19.00
C ALA A 58 15.11 -13.08 17.98
N ALA A 59 15.48 -14.27 18.46
CA ALA A 59 15.88 -15.38 17.60
C ALA A 59 14.74 -15.90 16.71
N ASP A 60 13.50 -15.90 17.22
CA ASP A 60 12.33 -16.38 16.51
C ASP A 60 11.77 -15.30 15.57
N SER A 61 11.70 -14.04 16.01
CA SER A 61 11.27 -12.93 15.16
C SER A 61 12.23 -12.71 13.99
N GLY A 62 13.55 -12.76 14.24
CA GLY A 62 14.56 -12.65 13.18
C GLY A 62 14.48 -13.76 12.14
N ARG A 63 14.09 -14.98 12.52
CA ARG A 63 13.90 -16.10 11.58
C ARG A 63 12.56 -16.04 10.86
N LEU A 64 11.48 -15.70 11.58
CA LEU A 64 10.13 -15.65 11.03
C LEU A 64 9.96 -14.52 10.01
N PHE A 65 10.63 -13.38 10.26
CA PHE A 65 10.58 -12.19 9.42
C PHE A 65 11.87 -11.98 8.60
N ALA A 66 12.71 -13.00 8.44
CA ALA A 66 14.01 -12.88 7.79
C ALA A 66 13.91 -12.23 6.39
N THR A 67 12.93 -12.64 5.60
CA THR A 67 12.73 -12.09 4.26
C THR A 67 12.28 -10.63 4.29
N GLN A 68 11.42 -10.26 5.24
CA GLN A 68 10.99 -8.88 5.44
C GLN A 68 12.12 -7.98 5.93
N VAL A 69 13.03 -8.52 6.75
CA VAL A 69 14.25 -7.82 7.20
C VAL A 69 15.17 -7.57 6.00
N THR A 70 15.44 -8.59 5.18
CA THR A 70 16.26 -8.44 3.97
C THR A 70 15.65 -7.44 2.99
N GLU A 71 14.34 -7.51 2.77
CA GLU A 71 13.61 -6.55 1.94
C GLU A 71 13.74 -5.13 2.51
N LEU A 72 13.56 -4.99 3.83
CA LEU A 72 13.71 -3.70 4.48
C LEU A 72 15.14 -3.15 4.32
N GLU A 73 16.18 -3.99 4.36
CA GLU A 73 17.57 -3.58 4.15
C GLU A 73 17.83 -3.15 2.70
N SER A 74 17.33 -3.88 1.71
CA SER A 74 17.45 -3.48 0.29
C SER A 74 16.70 -2.20 -0.02
N VAL A 75 15.58 -1.99 0.67
CA VAL A 75 14.76 -0.78 0.56
C VAL A 75 15.42 0.38 1.33
N ARG A 76 15.92 0.19 2.57
CA ARG A 76 16.60 1.21 3.41
C ARG A 76 17.90 1.77 2.83
N ALA A 77 18.57 1.03 1.95
CA ALA A 77 19.65 1.62 1.15
C ALA A 77 19.17 2.83 0.31
N ASN A 78 17.86 2.92 0.08
CA ASN A 78 17.18 3.96 -0.70
C ASN A 78 16.09 4.73 0.09
N PHE A 79 15.57 4.15 1.20
CA PHE A 79 14.55 4.71 2.10
C PHE A 79 15.22 5.26 3.36
N GLN A 80 15.20 6.58 3.55
CA GLN A 80 15.66 7.14 4.83
C GLN A 80 14.53 7.44 5.81
N GLY A 81 13.25 7.55 5.40
CA GLY A 81 12.05 7.55 6.28
C GLY A 81 12.06 8.48 7.50
N MET A 82 13.10 9.29 7.66
CA MET A 82 13.38 10.12 8.80
C MET A 82 13.43 11.52 8.23
N LEU A 83 12.66 12.43 8.83
CA LEU A 83 12.80 13.85 8.56
C LEU A 83 14.26 14.20 8.86
N VAL A 84 15.08 14.28 7.83
CA VAL A 84 16.47 14.71 7.97
C VAL A 84 16.38 16.22 8.13
N ASP A 85 17.04 16.79 9.15
CA ASP A 85 17.24 18.25 9.33
C ASP A 85 18.03 18.90 8.16
N ALA A 86 18.17 18.19 7.03
CA ALA A 86 18.78 18.69 5.82
C ALA A 86 17.83 19.66 5.11
N PRO A 87 18.34 20.68 4.40
CA PRO A 87 17.51 21.53 3.57
C PRO A 87 16.78 20.65 2.55
N ALA A 88 15.44 20.67 2.57
CA ALA A 88 14.64 19.89 1.64
C ALA A 88 15.01 20.27 0.20
N ALA A 89 15.75 19.40 -0.46
CA ALA A 89 16.20 19.55 -1.83
C ALA A 89 15.76 18.32 -2.61
N PHE A 90 15.13 18.54 -3.75
CA PHE A 90 14.68 17.44 -4.60
C PHE A 90 15.87 16.62 -5.11
N ASN A 91 15.90 15.34 -4.76
CA ASN A 91 16.88 14.39 -5.25
C ASN A 91 16.28 13.52 -6.37
N LEU A 92 16.60 13.86 -7.63
CA LEU A 92 16.08 13.15 -8.80
C LEU A 92 16.47 11.66 -8.81
N SER A 93 17.70 11.32 -8.40
CA SER A 93 18.17 9.93 -8.38
C SER A 93 17.39 9.09 -7.35
N ALA A 94 17.13 9.65 -6.18
CA ALA A 94 16.30 9.00 -5.17
C ALA A 94 14.85 8.85 -5.66
N PHE A 95 14.28 9.89 -6.27
CA PHE A 95 12.94 9.83 -6.84
C PHE A 95 12.78 8.69 -7.85
N GLU A 96 13.70 8.56 -8.81
CA GLU A 96 13.62 7.52 -9.85
C GLU A 96 13.68 6.12 -9.24
N VAL A 97 14.62 5.88 -8.32
CA VAL A 97 14.77 4.58 -7.65
C VAL A 97 13.49 4.22 -6.88
N LEU A 98 12.97 5.14 -6.08
CA LEU A 98 11.77 4.94 -5.27
C LEU A 98 10.52 4.75 -6.15
N PHE A 99 10.37 5.58 -7.19
CA PHE A 99 9.23 5.50 -8.09
C PHE A 99 9.21 4.18 -8.87
N PHE A 100 10.33 3.77 -9.48
CA PHE A 100 10.38 2.55 -10.28
C PHE A 100 10.28 1.29 -9.42
N HIS A 101 10.84 1.29 -8.22
CA HIS A 101 10.68 0.17 -7.28
C HIS A 101 9.20 -0.05 -6.93
N ASN A 102 8.52 1.00 -6.45
CA ASN A 102 7.11 0.90 -6.10
C ASN A 102 6.20 0.71 -7.34
N LEU A 103 6.61 1.15 -8.53
CA LEU A 103 5.88 0.90 -9.78
C LEU A 103 5.91 -0.59 -10.16
N GLN A 104 7.06 -1.27 -9.97
CA GLN A 104 7.15 -2.73 -10.17
C GLN A 104 6.17 -3.46 -9.24
N VAL A 105 6.11 -3.05 -7.97
CA VAL A 105 5.13 -3.58 -7.00
C VAL A 105 3.70 -3.31 -7.49
N LEU A 106 3.40 -2.09 -7.95
CA LEU A 106 2.08 -1.71 -8.47
C LEU A 106 1.64 -2.61 -9.64
N LEU A 107 2.55 -2.92 -10.58
CA LEU A 107 2.27 -3.80 -11.71
C LEU A 107 1.96 -5.24 -11.26
N ILE A 108 2.70 -5.74 -10.27
CA ILE A 108 2.43 -7.06 -9.66
C ILE A 108 1.06 -7.06 -8.97
N VAL A 109 0.70 -6.00 -8.24
CA VAL A 109 -0.63 -5.86 -7.60
C VAL A 109 -1.74 -5.97 -8.65
N VAL A 110 -1.64 -5.21 -9.74
CA VAL A 110 -2.70 -5.21 -10.76
C VAL A 110 -2.78 -6.57 -11.44
N ALA A 111 -1.64 -7.20 -11.77
CA ALA A 111 -1.61 -8.52 -12.41
C ALA A 111 -2.24 -9.59 -11.52
N LEU A 112 -1.86 -9.66 -10.24
CA LEU A 112 -2.41 -10.63 -9.30
C LEU A 112 -3.89 -10.36 -8.99
N SER A 113 -4.28 -9.08 -8.91
CA SER A 113 -5.68 -8.70 -8.71
C SER A 113 -6.54 -9.12 -9.90
N LEU A 114 -6.04 -8.98 -11.13
CA LEU A 114 -6.74 -9.44 -12.34
C LEU A 114 -6.87 -10.96 -12.39
N LEU A 115 -5.81 -11.71 -12.07
CA LEU A 115 -5.78 -13.17 -12.19
C LEU A 115 -6.66 -13.87 -11.15
N TYR A 116 -6.64 -13.39 -9.90
CA TYR A 116 -7.27 -14.10 -8.79
C TYR A 116 -8.38 -13.31 -8.08
N GLY A 117 -8.68 -12.08 -8.54
CA GLY A 117 -9.62 -11.13 -7.91
C GLY A 117 -9.08 -10.58 -6.59
N ALA A 118 -8.73 -11.46 -5.66
CA ALA A 118 -8.13 -11.16 -4.38
C ALA A 118 -6.58 -11.30 -4.38
N GLY A 119 -5.93 -11.47 -5.53
CA GLY A 119 -4.47 -11.64 -5.57
C GLY A 119 -3.69 -10.43 -5.06
N ALA A 120 -4.27 -9.22 -5.13
CA ALA A 120 -3.72 -8.03 -4.50
C ALA A 120 -3.48 -8.17 -2.99
N VAL A 121 -4.21 -9.08 -2.33
CA VAL A 121 -4.05 -9.36 -0.89
C VAL A 121 -2.65 -9.80 -0.57
N PHE A 122 -2.08 -10.69 -1.39
CA PHE A 122 -0.74 -11.20 -1.14
C PHE A 122 0.26 -10.04 -1.05
N VAL A 123 0.17 -9.09 -1.97
CA VAL A 123 1.08 -7.93 -2.01
C VAL A 123 0.80 -6.93 -0.87
N LEU A 124 -0.47 -6.72 -0.51
CA LEU A 124 -0.83 -5.87 0.64
C LEU A 124 -0.34 -6.47 1.95
N VAL A 125 -0.50 -7.78 2.16
CA VAL A 125 0.01 -8.49 3.34
C VAL A 125 1.54 -8.48 3.37
N TRP A 126 2.18 -8.67 2.21
CA TRP A 126 3.63 -8.56 2.09
C TRP A 126 4.13 -7.17 2.52
N ASN A 127 3.58 -6.10 1.95
CA ASN A 127 3.97 -4.73 2.32
C ASN A 127 3.68 -4.42 3.79
N ALA A 128 2.54 -4.86 4.32
CA ALA A 128 2.21 -4.71 5.73
C ALA A 128 3.25 -5.41 6.63
N SER A 129 3.76 -6.57 6.22
CA SER A 129 4.80 -7.30 6.97
C SER A 129 6.15 -6.58 6.96
N VAL A 130 6.53 -5.93 5.85
CA VAL A 130 7.77 -5.13 5.76
C VAL A 130 7.67 -3.88 6.66
N ILE A 131 6.54 -3.16 6.60
CA ILE A 131 6.28 -2.00 7.49
C ILE A 131 6.29 -2.43 8.95
N ALA A 132 5.73 -3.60 9.28
CA ALA A 132 5.72 -4.11 10.64
C ALA A 132 7.14 -4.36 11.19
N VAL A 133 8.03 -4.93 10.38
CA VAL A 133 9.45 -5.11 10.75
C VAL A 133 10.12 -3.75 10.92
N PHE A 134 9.85 -2.78 10.04
CA PHE A 134 10.37 -1.42 10.19
C PHE A 134 9.94 -0.79 11.52
N LEU A 135 8.65 -0.77 11.82
CA LEU A 135 8.12 -0.21 13.08
C LEU A 135 8.69 -0.96 14.29
N GLY A 136 8.74 -2.29 14.20
CA GLY A 136 9.30 -3.14 15.24
C GLY A 136 10.78 -2.85 15.52
N SER A 137 11.59 -2.63 14.48
CA SER A 137 13.00 -2.28 14.61
C SER A 137 13.22 -0.94 15.30
N ILE A 138 12.39 0.07 15.00
CA ILE A 138 12.45 1.39 15.65
C ILE A 138 12.07 1.26 17.13
N VAL A 139 11.03 0.50 17.44
CA VAL A 139 10.62 0.25 18.82
C VAL A 139 11.71 -0.47 19.61
N GLN A 140 12.35 -1.49 19.03
CA GLN A 140 13.46 -2.19 19.69
C GLN A 140 14.59 -1.21 20.05
N ILE A 141 14.95 -0.30 19.14
CA ILE A 141 15.97 0.73 19.39
C ILE A 141 15.50 1.72 20.48
N ALA A 142 14.24 2.16 20.43
CA ALA A 142 13.69 3.12 21.38
C ALA A 142 13.63 2.54 22.81
N VAL A 143 13.26 1.26 22.96
CA VAL A 143 13.20 0.56 24.27
C VAL A 143 14.58 0.40 24.89
N LEU A 144 15.66 0.28 24.09
CA LEU A 144 17.03 0.27 24.62
C LEU A 144 17.41 1.60 25.29
N HIS A 145 16.85 2.72 24.82
CA HIS A 145 17.12 4.05 25.36
C HIS A 145 16.15 4.42 26.50
N ASP A 146 14.88 4.03 26.38
CA ASP A 146 13.83 4.28 27.37
C ASP A 146 12.96 3.01 27.54
N PRO A 147 13.25 2.16 28.54
CA PRO A 147 12.49 0.94 28.77
C PRO A 147 11.01 1.16 29.16
N ALA A 148 10.68 2.33 29.73
CA ALA A 148 9.33 2.62 30.24
C ALA A 148 8.42 3.25 29.16
N GLY A 149 8.98 4.09 28.29
CA GLY A 149 8.24 4.81 27.25
C GLY A 149 8.61 4.42 25.81
N GLY A 150 9.68 3.65 25.60
CA GLY A 150 10.28 3.35 24.30
C GLY A 150 9.35 2.67 23.30
N VAL A 151 8.38 1.88 23.77
CA VAL A 151 7.37 1.27 22.89
C VAL A 151 6.48 2.33 22.26
N LEU A 152 5.95 3.25 23.07
CA LEU A 152 5.03 4.28 22.59
C LEU A 152 5.78 5.31 21.73
N SER A 153 6.94 5.76 22.18
CA SER A 153 7.76 6.71 21.43
C SER A 153 8.27 6.11 20.12
N GLY A 154 8.76 4.86 20.13
CA GLY A 154 9.21 4.16 18.94
C GLY A 154 8.10 3.96 17.89
N LEU A 155 6.90 3.55 18.32
CA LEU A 155 5.74 3.45 17.42
C LEU A 155 5.35 4.83 16.87
N GLY A 156 5.31 5.85 17.73
CA GLY A 156 4.99 7.23 17.34
C GLY A 156 5.95 7.75 16.28
N TYR A 157 7.26 7.66 16.53
CA TYR A 157 8.29 8.10 15.59
C TYR A 157 8.27 7.30 14.29
N GLY A 158 8.13 5.96 14.37
CA GLY A 158 8.09 5.11 13.18
C GLY A 158 6.90 5.40 12.29
N VAL A 159 5.70 5.57 12.87
CA VAL A 159 4.49 5.91 12.10
C VAL A 159 4.62 7.30 11.49
N LEU A 160 5.00 8.30 12.28
CA LEU A 160 5.13 9.67 11.80
C LEU A 160 6.22 9.85 10.73
N GLY A 161 7.29 9.04 10.78
CA GLY A 161 8.35 9.05 9.78
C GLY A 161 7.88 8.55 8.40
N ILE A 162 7.06 7.49 8.37
CA ILE A 162 6.53 6.94 7.12
C ILE A 162 5.33 7.73 6.58
N LEU A 163 4.49 8.26 7.47
CA LEU A 163 3.17 8.80 7.10
C LEU A 163 3.16 9.79 5.92
N PRO A 164 4.11 10.73 5.77
CA PRO A 164 4.09 11.69 4.67
C PRO A 164 4.12 11.06 3.27
N HIS A 165 4.96 10.06 3.03
CA HIS A 165 5.08 9.39 1.72
C HIS A 165 4.26 8.10 1.68
N GLY A 166 4.36 7.27 2.74
CA GLY A 166 3.71 5.97 2.81
C GLY A 166 2.19 6.03 2.79
N PHE A 167 1.57 7.15 3.16
CA PHE A 167 0.14 7.38 2.95
C PHE A 167 -0.22 7.34 1.45
N PHE A 168 0.55 8.05 0.62
CA PHE A 168 0.30 8.11 -0.82
C PHE A 168 0.67 6.79 -1.52
N GLU A 169 1.76 6.15 -1.13
CA GLU A 169 2.12 4.82 -1.65
C GLU A 169 1.06 3.77 -1.31
N LEU A 170 0.57 3.77 -0.07
CA LEU A 170 -0.52 2.87 0.33
C LEU A 170 -1.78 3.16 -0.49
N LEU A 171 -2.16 4.43 -0.68
CA LEU A 171 -3.29 4.77 -1.56
C LEU A 171 -3.08 4.27 -2.99
N ALA A 172 -1.86 4.34 -3.53
CA ALA A 172 -1.54 3.76 -4.84
C ALA A 172 -1.80 2.25 -4.86
N TYR A 173 -1.33 1.51 -3.85
CA TYR A 173 -1.56 0.06 -3.77
C TYR A 173 -3.03 -0.31 -3.62
N LEU A 174 -3.78 0.38 -2.75
CA LEU A 174 -5.20 0.08 -2.52
C LEU A 174 -6.05 0.41 -3.75
N THR A 175 -5.76 1.51 -4.46
CA THR A 175 -6.49 1.89 -5.68
C THR A 175 -6.16 0.98 -6.87
N THR A 176 -4.91 0.52 -6.99
CA THR A 176 -4.52 -0.51 -7.98
C THR A 176 -5.16 -1.86 -7.66
N ALA A 177 -5.18 -2.26 -6.39
CA ALA A 177 -5.84 -3.49 -5.95
C ALA A 177 -7.33 -3.49 -6.36
N LEU A 178 -8.01 -2.37 -6.11
CA LEU A 178 -9.41 -2.17 -6.47
C LEU A 178 -9.63 -2.15 -7.99
N SER A 179 -8.79 -1.44 -8.74
CA SER A 179 -8.83 -1.38 -10.20
C SER A 179 -8.81 -2.78 -10.82
N GLY A 180 -7.81 -3.59 -10.45
CA GLY A 180 -7.70 -4.97 -10.95
C GLY A 180 -8.79 -5.89 -10.40
N GLY A 181 -9.26 -5.66 -9.17
CA GLY A 181 -10.24 -6.50 -8.50
C GLY A 181 -11.63 -6.41 -9.13
N ILE A 182 -12.12 -5.19 -9.38
CA ILE A 182 -13.42 -4.96 -10.04
C ILE A 182 -13.37 -5.49 -11.48
N LEU A 183 -12.28 -5.22 -12.21
CA LEU A 183 -12.13 -5.70 -13.58
C LEU A 183 -12.06 -7.24 -13.64
N SER A 184 -11.38 -7.88 -12.69
CA SER A 184 -11.37 -9.34 -12.54
C SER A 184 -12.78 -9.90 -12.35
N GLN A 185 -13.57 -9.33 -11.43
CA GLN A 185 -14.95 -9.76 -11.18
C GLN A 185 -15.82 -9.64 -12.43
N ALA A 186 -15.70 -8.53 -13.16
CA ALA A 186 -16.44 -8.32 -14.41
C ALA A 186 -16.11 -9.39 -15.47
N ILE A 187 -14.84 -9.79 -15.58
CA ILE A 187 -14.39 -10.85 -16.50
C ILE A 187 -14.94 -12.21 -16.06
N VAL A 188 -14.80 -12.55 -14.77
CA VAL A 188 -15.25 -13.84 -14.20
C VAL A 188 -16.76 -14.03 -14.34
N LYS A 189 -17.55 -12.97 -14.09
CA LYS A 189 -19.01 -12.97 -14.27
C LYS A 189 -19.46 -12.93 -15.73
N ARG A 190 -18.52 -12.90 -16.69
CA ARG A 190 -18.77 -12.88 -18.15
C ARG A 190 -19.65 -11.72 -18.61
N ILE A 191 -19.59 -10.58 -17.92
CA ILE A 191 -20.39 -9.40 -18.27
C ILE A 191 -19.79 -8.57 -19.40
N TYR A 192 -18.72 -9.05 -20.04
CA TYR A 192 -18.03 -8.40 -21.17
C TYR A 192 -18.93 -8.09 -22.38
N SER A 193 -20.03 -8.81 -22.54
CA SER A 193 -21.02 -8.55 -23.61
C SER A 193 -22.02 -7.45 -23.25
N LYS A 194 -22.07 -6.98 -22.01
CA LYS A 194 -22.97 -5.93 -21.55
C LYS A 194 -22.33 -4.55 -21.74
N PRO A 195 -23.10 -3.48 -22.03
CA PRO A 195 -22.57 -2.12 -22.13
C PRO A 195 -21.94 -1.61 -20.82
N VAL A 196 -22.34 -2.18 -19.66
CA VAL A 196 -21.77 -1.85 -18.35
C VAL A 196 -20.28 -2.23 -18.24
N PHE A 197 -19.81 -3.23 -19.00
CA PHE A 197 -18.41 -3.63 -18.97
C PHE A 197 -17.48 -2.51 -19.43
N THR A 198 -17.86 -1.78 -20.47
CA THR A 198 -17.10 -0.63 -20.98
C THR A 198 -16.96 0.43 -19.89
N GLN A 199 -18.02 0.68 -19.11
CA GLN A 199 -17.98 1.62 -18.00
C GLN A 199 -17.04 1.13 -16.88
N ILE A 200 -17.09 -0.15 -16.51
CA ILE A 200 -16.19 -0.75 -15.52
C ILE A 200 -14.74 -0.66 -15.98
N PHE A 201 -14.47 -0.96 -17.24
CA PHE A 201 -13.14 -0.89 -17.82
C PHE A 201 -12.56 0.53 -17.78
N TYR A 202 -13.32 1.53 -18.23
CA TYR A 202 -12.88 2.93 -18.15
C TYR A 202 -12.63 3.38 -16.72
N ASP A 203 -13.43 2.89 -15.77
CA ASP A 203 -13.28 3.27 -14.38
C ASP A 203 -12.07 2.60 -13.71
N ALA A 204 -11.82 1.33 -14.02
CA ALA A 204 -10.61 0.63 -13.61
C ALA A 204 -9.35 1.34 -14.15
N MET A 205 -9.36 1.79 -15.41
CA MET A 205 -8.26 2.56 -15.98
C MET A 205 -8.06 3.91 -15.29
N LYS A 206 -9.15 4.63 -14.94
CA LYS A 206 -9.06 5.88 -14.17
C LYS A 206 -8.50 5.65 -12.76
N LEU A 207 -8.92 4.59 -12.09
CA LEU A 207 -8.39 4.21 -10.78
C LEU A 207 -6.88 3.91 -10.85
N PHE A 208 -6.45 3.16 -11.87
CA PHE A 208 -5.04 2.86 -12.07
C PHE A 208 -4.21 4.11 -12.39
N ALA A 209 -4.74 5.03 -13.21
CA ALA A 209 -4.09 6.31 -13.48
C ALA A 209 -3.93 7.14 -12.18
N TRP A 210 -4.95 7.17 -11.32
CA TRP A 210 -4.85 7.81 -10.01
C TRP A 210 -3.83 7.13 -9.09
N ALA A 211 -3.72 5.81 -9.14
CA ALA A 211 -2.71 5.07 -8.39
C ALA A 211 -1.29 5.52 -8.76
N ILE A 212 -1.01 5.70 -10.06
CA ILE A 212 0.29 6.22 -10.53
C ILE A 212 0.55 7.64 -10.02
N VAL A 213 -0.48 8.51 -9.99
CA VAL A 213 -0.35 9.86 -9.44
C VAL A 213 0.00 9.82 -7.96
N PHE A 214 -0.70 9.00 -7.17
CA PHE A 214 -0.37 8.85 -5.74
C PHE A 214 1.04 8.31 -5.55
N LEU A 215 1.45 7.35 -6.36
CA LEU A 215 2.80 6.82 -6.30
C LEU A 215 3.86 7.88 -6.56
N ALA A 216 3.66 8.71 -7.59
CA ALA A 216 4.56 9.81 -7.90
C ALA A 216 4.63 10.83 -6.76
N VAL A 217 3.50 11.15 -6.11
CA VAL A 217 3.46 12.06 -4.96
C VAL A 217 4.22 11.47 -3.76
N GLY A 218 4.04 10.17 -3.46
CA GLY A 218 4.77 9.48 -2.40
C GLY A 218 6.29 9.53 -2.62
N ALA A 219 6.73 9.11 -3.81
CA ALA A 219 8.14 9.15 -4.20
C ALA A 219 8.73 10.57 -4.19
N LEU A 220 7.94 11.58 -4.58
CA LEU A 220 8.36 12.98 -4.52
C LEU A 220 8.61 13.43 -3.09
N ILE A 221 7.65 13.18 -2.19
CA ILE A 221 7.77 13.56 -0.77
C ILE A 221 9.02 12.93 -0.16
N GLU A 222 9.23 11.64 -0.41
CA GLU A 222 10.39 10.94 0.12
C GLU A 222 11.71 11.44 -0.48
N SER A 223 11.76 11.67 -1.79
CA SER A 223 12.96 12.15 -2.48
C SER A 223 13.45 13.52 -1.97
N THR A 224 12.58 14.34 -1.38
CA THR A 224 12.97 15.62 -0.78
C THR A 224 13.60 15.49 0.61
N GLY A 225 13.40 14.36 1.28
CA GLY A 225 14.02 14.05 2.58
C GLY A 225 15.40 13.41 2.46
N ILE A 226 15.83 13.02 1.26
CA ILE A 226 17.09 12.32 1.03
C ILE A 226 18.12 13.30 0.44
N PRO A 227 19.21 13.62 1.17
CA PRO A 227 20.23 14.52 0.65
C PRO A 227 20.88 13.94 -0.63
N PRO A 228 21.23 14.79 -1.62
CA PRO A 228 21.99 14.35 -2.78
C PRO A 228 23.37 13.82 -2.35
N ALA A 229 23.80 12.72 -2.96
CA ALA A 229 25.13 12.14 -2.77
C ALA A 229 26.23 13.03 -3.35
#